data_AF-A0A1Q9EAA7-F1
#
_entry.id   AF-A0A1Q9EAA7-F1
#
_cell.length_a   1.000
_cell.length_b   1.000
_cell.length_c   1.000
_cell.angle_alpha   90.00
_cell.angle_beta   90.00
_cell.angle_gamma   90.00
#
_symmetry.space_group_name_H-M   'P 1'
#
loop_
_entity.id
_entity.type
_entity.pdbx_description
1 polymer ?
#
loop_
_entity_poly.entity_id
_entity_poly.type
_entity_poly.pdbx_seq_one_letter_code
_entity_poly.pdbx_strand_id
1 'polypeptide(L)'
;MLRTRVRKARAAFVLAACGTCILCHSQSFVAAPTVDQDSSSVRPAAAACGAVLGASCSAVAEALPPAPSGINTLPDAEQAAVVIFLLVGLAAGTVALVGPIFGFLQGILPEGWFKTWRKTWPILGAFYMAAGVAHFTAADAFEAIYPPQGTWGFWYLPGSAEFHVAWTGVAEIAGGSGLFLGSLLLGLAGAFNWELPAVLRSIPALSALGLFALTWAVTPANIYMYTHGAQMIGLTPGDQPIPVEFHAVRGLLQVVLLGILWGYYSAAREETREA
;
A
#
# COMPACT_ATOMS: atom_id res chain seq x y z
N MET A 1 -17.37 -29.28 11.54
CA MET A 1 -16.42 -28.54 12.40
C MET A 1 -15.32 -27.75 11.65
N LEU A 2 -15.02 -28.04 10.37
CA LEU A 2 -13.99 -27.31 9.59
C LEU A 2 -14.39 -25.86 9.20
N ARG A 3 -15.65 -25.61 8.83
CA ARG A 3 -16.15 -24.29 8.42
C ARG A 3 -16.06 -23.22 9.51
N THR A 4 -16.09 -23.62 10.78
CA THR A 4 -16.01 -22.71 11.93
C THR A 4 -14.58 -22.24 12.22
N ARG A 5 -13.55 -23.03 11.85
CA ARG A 5 -12.13 -22.66 12.05
C ARG A 5 -11.64 -21.66 11.00
N VAL A 6 -12.13 -21.74 9.76
CA VAL A 6 -11.80 -20.78 8.68
C VAL A 6 -12.35 -19.38 8.97
N ARG A 7 -13.55 -19.29 9.57
CA ARG A 7 -14.13 -18.00 9.98
C ARG A 7 -13.32 -17.31 11.09
N LYS A 8 -12.78 -18.08 12.05
CA LYS A 8 -11.95 -17.52 13.13
C LYS A 8 -10.58 -17.02 12.64
N ALA A 9 -9.96 -17.71 11.66
CA ALA A 9 -8.71 -17.26 11.05
C ALA A 9 -8.86 -15.98 10.21
N ARG A 10 -10.01 -15.80 9.53
CA ARG A 10 -10.32 -14.58 8.76
C ARG A 10 -10.52 -13.35 9.67
N ALA A 11 -11.14 -13.53 10.83
CA ALA A 11 -11.33 -12.44 11.80
C ALA A 11 -10.03 -12.01 12.51
N ALA A 12 -9.16 -12.97 12.83
CA ALA A 12 -7.88 -12.70 13.50
C ALA A 12 -6.88 -11.93 12.61
N PHE A 13 -6.90 -12.16 11.30
CA PHE A 13 -5.98 -11.47 10.37
C PHE A 13 -6.37 -10.01 10.11
N VAL A 14 -7.69 -9.70 10.05
CA VAL A 14 -8.19 -8.32 9.96
C VAL A 14 -7.81 -7.51 11.20
N LEU A 15 -7.84 -8.13 12.39
CA LEU A 15 -7.40 -7.48 13.63
C LEU A 15 -5.88 -7.35 13.73
N ALA A 16 -5.09 -8.31 13.21
CA ALA A 16 -3.63 -8.23 13.22
C ALA A 16 -3.09 -7.16 12.23
N ALA A 17 -3.71 -7.02 11.05
CA ALA A 17 -3.34 -5.98 10.09
C ALA A 17 -3.68 -4.57 10.60
N CYS A 18 -4.79 -4.41 11.35
CA CYS A 18 -5.11 -3.14 12.01
C CYS A 18 -4.28 -2.88 13.29
N GLY A 19 -3.86 -3.91 14.02
CA GLY A 19 -3.17 -3.76 15.30
C GLY A 19 -1.66 -3.48 15.21
N THR A 20 -1.01 -3.87 14.11
CA THR A 20 0.47 -3.78 14.03
C THR A 20 0.97 -2.37 13.71
N CYS A 21 0.13 -1.49 13.15
CA CYS A 21 0.50 -0.09 12.93
C CYS A 21 0.32 0.82 14.16
N ILE A 22 -0.39 0.37 15.21
CA ILE A 22 -0.73 1.22 16.38
C ILE A 22 0.17 0.95 17.59
N LEU A 23 0.98 -0.13 17.58
CA LEU A 23 1.74 -0.55 18.77
C LEU A 23 3.27 -0.39 18.69
N CYS A 24 3.83 0.20 17.64
CA CYS A 24 5.25 0.62 17.63
C CYS A 24 5.43 2.09 18.04
N HIS A 25 4.89 2.44 19.20
CA HIS A 25 5.40 3.56 19.99
C HIS A 25 5.47 3.13 21.46
N SER A 26 6.62 2.58 21.84
CA SER A 26 7.23 2.80 23.16
C SER A 26 8.51 1.96 23.28
N GLN A 27 9.56 2.61 23.81
CA GLN A 27 10.86 2.03 24.23
C GLN A 27 11.83 1.81 23.05
N SER A 28 12.92 2.57 22.91
CA SER A 28 13.96 2.74 23.93
C SER A 28 14.79 4.00 23.69
N PHE A 29 14.85 4.85 24.71
CA PHE A 29 16.05 5.64 25.00
C PHE A 29 17.17 4.66 25.35
N VAL A 30 18.27 4.67 24.59
CA VAL A 30 19.54 4.09 25.04
C VAL A 30 20.59 5.19 24.90
N ALA A 31 20.92 5.79 26.05
CA ALA A 31 22.12 6.57 26.21
C ALA A 31 23.33 5.66 25.97
N ALA A 32 24.24 6.08 25.10
CA ALA A 32 25.55 5.44 24.91
C ALA A 32 26.66 6.38 25.40
N PRO A 33 27.80 5.81 25.85
CA PRO A 33 28.63 6.40 26.89
C PRO A 33 29.63 7.43 26.36
N THR A 34 29.97 8.38 27.23
CA THR A 34 31.13 9.26 27.11
C THR A 34 32.41 8.44 27.18
N VAL A 35 33.23 8.50 26.13
CA VAL A 35 34.64 8.13 26.16
C VAL A 35 35.44 9.36 25.77
N ASP A 36 36.12 9.92 26.77
CA ASP A 36 37.25 10.83 26.60
C ASP A 36 38.38 10.10 25.85
N GLN A 37 38.88 10.69 24.75
CA GLN A 37 40.32 10.74 24.51
C GLN A 37 40.71 12.05 23.83
N ASP A 38 41.54 12.74 24.60
CA ASP A 38 42.33 13.93 24.36
C ASP A 38 43.38 13.69 23.27
N SER A 39 43.53 14.64 22.33
CA SER A 39 44.80 15.36 22.11
C SER A 39 44.87 16.15 20.79
N SER A 40 45.00 17.47 20.98
CA SER A 40 45.80 18.42 20.20
C SER A 40 45.53 18.62 18.68
N SER A 41 44.82 19.70 18.34
CA SER A 41 45.48 20.91 17.85
C SER A 41 44.51 22.10 17.84
N VAL A 42 44.96 23.20 18.42
CA VAL A 42 44.20 24.42 18.72
C VAL A 42 44.31 25.41 17.55
N ARG A 43 43.17 25.97 17.09
CA ARG A 43 42.91 27.41 16.92
C ARG A 43 41.41 27.69 16.64
N PRO A 44 40.88 28.87 17.02
CA PRO A 44 39.55 28.97 17.62
C PRO A 44 38.44 29.23 16.60
N ALA A 45 37.41 28.37 16.60
CA ALA A 45 36.12 28.62 16.00
C ALA A 45 35.16 29.22 17.04
N ALA A 46 35.39 30.49 17.40
CA ALA A 46 34.48 31.26 18.26
C ALA A 46 33.86 32.41 17.46
N ALA A 47 33.08 32.08 16.43
CA ALA A 47 32.19 33.02 15.73
C ALA A 47 31.06 32.37 14.90
N ALA A 48 30.97 31.03 14.82
CA ALA A 48 30.01 30.37 13.93
C ALA A 48 29.21 29.23 14.58
N CYS A 49 29.05 29.25 15.90
CA CYS A 49 28.23 28.27 16.64
C CYS A 49 27.07 28.95 17.39
N GLY A 50 26.39 29.86 16.68
CA GLY A 50 25.15 30.49 17.15
C GLY A 50 24.02 30.51 16.10
N ALA A 51 24.25 29.93 14.91
CA ALA A 51 23.35 30.08 13.76
C ALA A 51 22.83 28.74 13.18
N VAL A 52 23.09 27.59 13.80
CA VAL A 52 22.68 26.27 13.25
C VAL A 52 21.65 25.54 14.13
N LEU A 53 21.19 26.15 15.24
CA LEU A 53 20.13 25.59 16.10
C LEU A 53 18.82 26.41 16.08
N GLY A 54 18.59 27.19 15.02
CA GLY A 54 17.38 28.03 14.86
C GLY A 54 16.62 27.84 13.55
N ALA A 55 17.05 26.92 12.68
CA ALA A 55 16.41 26.66 11.39
C ALA A 55 15.89 25.22 11.32
N SER A 56 15.09 24.82 12.29
CA SER A 56 14.29 23.60 12.22
C SER A 56 12.82 23.97 12.39
N CYS A 57 12.01 23.53 11.42
CA CYS A 57 10.56 23.46 11.48
C CYS A 57 9.81 24.79 11.64
N SER A 58 9.83 25.62 10.59
CA SER A 58 8.61 26.33 10.18
C SER A 58 8.73 26.79 8.74
N ALA A 59 9.02 25.88 7.81
CA ALA A 59 8.37 26.01 6.52
C ALA A 59 6.90 25.79 6.85
N VAL A 60 6.18 26.89 7.07
CA VAL A 60 4.73 26.90 7.04
C VAL A 60 4.41 26.21 5.73
N ALA A 61 3.96 24.95 5.80
CA ALA A 61 3.44 24.26 4.63
C ALA A 61 2.43 25.25 4.06
N GLU A 62 2.75 25.82 2.90
CA GLU A 62 1.87 26.78 2.25
C GLU A 62 0.52 26.09 2.19
N ALA A 63 -0.45 26.64 2.93
CA ALA A 63 -1.69 25.95 3.18
C ALA A 63 -2.30 25.68 1.81
N LEU A 64 -2.37 24.39 1.44
CA LEU A 64 -2.94 23.99 0.17
C LEU A 64 -4.32 24.65 0.07
N PRO A 65 -4.70 25.15 -1.12
CA PRO A 65 -6.04 25.70 -1.30
C PRO A 65 -7.09 24.67 -0.84
N PRO A 66 -8.29 25.12 -0.43
CA PRO A 66 -9.36 24.21 -0.08
C PRO A 66 -9.54 23.14 -1.15
N ALA A 67 -9.43 21.87 -0.75
CA ALA A 67 -9.59 20.75 -1.65
C ALA A 67 -11.06 20.70 -2.12
N PRO A 68 -11.37 20.11 -3.29
CA PRO A 68 -12.75 19.93 -3.73
C PRO A 68 -13.63 19.16 -2.72
N SER A 69 -13.03 18.29 -1.91
CA SER A 69 -13.72 17.56 -0.84
C SER A 69 -14.00 18.41 0.40
N GLY A 70 -13.29 19.54 0.57
CA GLY A 70 -13.33 20.40 1.75
C GLY A 70 -12.65 19.82 2.99
N ILE A 71 -12.16 18.57 2.95
CA ILE A 71 -11.70 17.85 4.15
C ILE A 71 -10.46 18.49 4.75
N ASN A 72 -9.52 18.98 3.94
CA ASN A 72 -8.32 19.67 4.41
C ASN A 72 -8.59 20.99 5.18
N THR A 73 -9.83 21.49 5.17
CA THR A 73 -10.22 22.68 5.95
C THR A 73 -10.83 22.34 7.31
N LEU A 74 -11.08 21.04 7.57
CA LEU A 74 -11.62 20.57 8.85
C LEU A 74 -10.50 20.46 9.90
N PRO A 75 -10.85 20.48 11.21
CA PRO A 75 -9.90 20.13 12.26
C PRO A 75 -9.31 18.74 12.08
N ASP A 76 -8.06 18.53 12.49
CA ASP A 76 -7.32 17.27 12.29
C ASP A 76 -8.07 16.02 12.77
N ALA A 77 -8.77 16.12 13.90
CA ALA A 77 -9.56 15.01 14.43
C ALA A 77 -10.70 14.57 13.49
N GLU A 78 -11.32 15.53 12.80
CA GLU A 78 -12.38 15.25 11.82
C GLU A 78 -11.78 14.67 10.54
N GLN A 79 -10.64 15.21 10.08
CA GLN A 79 -9.91 14.61 8.95
C GLN A 79 -9.53 13.16 9.25
N ALA A 80 -9.00 12.89 10.45
CA ALA A 80 -8.62 11.55 10.87
C ALA A 80 -9.81 10.58 10.90
N ALA A 81 -10.96 11.04 11.40
CA ALA A 81 -12.18 10.24 11.39
C ALA A 81 -12.59 9.85 9.96
N VAL A 82 -12.49 10.77 8.99
CA VAL A 82 -12.76 10.46 7.58
C VAL A 82 -11.79 9.42 7.03
N VAL A 83 -10.49 9.55 7.31
CA VAL A 83 -9.47 8.58 6.84
C VAL A 83 -9.73 7.20 7.42
N ILE A 84 -10.00 7.11 8.72
CA ILE A 84 -10.32 5.84 9.39
C ILE A 84 -11.58 5.23 8.76
N PHE A 85 -12.62 6.03 8.52
CA PHE A 85 -13.85 5.57 7.88
C PHE A 85 -13.58 5.01 6.47
N LEU A 86 -12.76 5.69 5.66
CA LEU A 86 -12.38 5.21 4.32
C LEU A 86 -11.59 3.90 4.38
N LEU A 87 -10.64 3.76 5.29
CA LEU A 87 -9.86 2.54 5.48
C LEU A 87 -10.74 1.37 5.95
N VAL A 88 -11.65 1.61 6.90
CA VAL A 88 -12.62 0.61 7.36
C VAL A 88 -13.58 0.21 6.23
N GLY A 89 -14.08 1.17 5.46
CA GLY A 89 -14.94 0.94 4.31
C GLY A 89 -14.25 0.09 3.24
N LEU A 90 -12.99 0.36 2.95
CA LEU A 90 -12.15 -0.43 2.04
C LEU A 90 -12.00 -1.87 2.56
N ALA A 91 -11.66 -2.05 3.85
CA ALA A 91 -11.49 -3.37 4.45
C ALA A 91 -12.80 -4.18 4.44
N ALA A 92 -13.89 -3.55 4.86
CA ALA A 92 -15.22 -4.16 4.88
C ALA A 92 -15.67 -4.53 3.46
N GLY A 93 -15.45 -3.64 2.48
CA GLY A 93 -15.73 -3.87 1.07
C GLY A 93 -14.94 -5.06 0.52
N THR A 94 -13.64 -5.13 0.79
CA THR A 94 -12.80 -6.26 0.37
C THR A 94 -13.29 -7.58 0.99
N VAL A 95 -13.60 -7.60 2.29
CA VAL A 95 -14.13 -8.79 2.98
C VAL A 95 -15.48 -9.23 2.40
N ALA A 96 -16.39 -8.28 2.16
CA ALA A 96 -17.67 -8.55 1.53
C ALA A 96 -17.50 -9.10 0.12
N LEU A 97 -16.57 -8.55 -0.65
CA LEU A 97 -16.28 -8.99 -2.01
C LEU A 97 -15.79 -10.44 -2.04
N VAL A 98 -14.72 -10.75 -1.31
CA VAL A 98 -14.09 -12.09 -1.34
C VAL A 98 -14.92 -13.17 -0.62
N GLY A 99 -15.85 -12.77 0.24
CA GLY A 99 -16.74 -13.66 0.98
C GLY A 99 -18.09 -13.83 0.31
N PRO A 100 -19.13 -13.14 0.80
CA PRO A 100 -20.50 -13.34 0.32
C PRO A 100 -20.69 -13.01 -1.16
N ILE A 101 -20.05 -11.98 -1.71
CA ILE A 101 -20.29 -11.56 -3.10
C ILE A 101 -19.69 -12.58 -4.08
N PHE A 102 -18.42 -12.94 -3.95
CA PHE A 102 -17.83 -13.98 -4.80
C PHE A 102 -18.56 -15.33 -4.64
N GLY A 103 -18.98 -15.69 -3.42
CA GLY A 103 -19.80 -16.88 -3.19
C GLY A 103 -21.15 -16.83 -3.90
N PHE A 104 -21.83 -15.68 -3.86
CA PHE A 104 -23.09 -15.46 -4.59
C PHE A 104 -22.87 -15.55 -6.11
N LEU A 105 -21.85 -14.88 -6.64
CA LEU A 105 -21.51 -14.90 -8.07
C LEU A 105 -21.23 -16.33 -8.55
N GLN A 106 -20.52 -17.14 -7.77
CA GLN A 106 -20.30 -18.56 -8.10
C GLN A 106 -21.59 -19.38 -8.13
N GLY A 107 -22.61 -19.00 -7.37
CA GLY A 107 -23.90 -19.68 -7.33
C GLY A 107 -24.85 -19.32 -8.49
N ILE A 108 -24.68 -18.14 -9.10
CA ILE A 108 -25.54 -17.67 -10.20
C ILE A 108 -24.90 -17.78 -11.59
N LEU A 109 -23.57 -17.79 -11.67
CA LEU A 109 -22.85 -17.88 -12.93
C LEU A 109 -22.72 -19.33 -13.39
N PRO A 110 -22.58 -19.57 -14.71
CA PRO A 110 -22.40 -20.91 -15.25
C PRO A 110 -21.23 -21.65 -14.60
N GLU A 111 -21.35 -22.97 -14.50
CA GLU A 111 -20.30 -23.82 -13.96
C GLU A 111 -18.97 -23.56 -14.71
N GLY A 112 -17.88 -23.44 -13.95
CA GLY A 112 -16.56 -23.17 -14.50
C GLY A 112 -16.29 -21.71 -14.91
N TRP A 113 -17.31 -20.83 -14.98
CA TRP A 113 -17.09 -19.41 -15.32
C TRP A 113 -16.10 -18.74 -14.38
N PHE A 114 -16.30 -18.90 -13.06
CA PHE A 114 -15.41 -18.29 -12.06
C PHE A 114 -14.00 -18.88 -12.09
N LYS A 115 -13.88 -20.18 -12.42
CA LYS A 115 -12.58 -20.83 -12.63
C LYS A 115 -11.85 -20.24 -13.84
N THR A 116 -12.57 -19.99 -14.93
CA THR A 116 -12.01 -19.36 -16.14
C THR A 116 -11.63 -17.91 -15.90
N TRP A 117 -12.48 -17.12 -15.24
CA TRP A 117 -12.17 -15.73 -14.88
C TRP A 117 -10.93 -15.63 -14.00
N ARG A 118 -10.76 -16.52 -13.01
CA ARG A 118 -9.55 -16.55 -12.16
C ARG A 118 -8.24 -16.72 -12.95
N LYS A 119 -8.27 -17.34 -14.14
CA LYS A 119 -7.08 -17.48 -14.99
C LYS A 119 -6.57 -16.13 -15.52
N THR A 120 -7.41 -15.09 -15.53
CA THR A 120 -7.00 -13.74 -15.98
C THR A 120 -6.42 -12.89 -14.86
N TRP A 121 -6.63 -13.27 -13.59
CA TRP A 121 -6.17 -12.50 -12.43
C TRP A 121 -4.65 -12.21 -12.42
N PRO A 122 -3.76 -13.14 -12.85
CA PRO A 122 -2.34 -12.86 -12.96
C PRO A 122 -1.97 -11.67 -13.85
N ILE A 123 -2.83 -11.27 -14.80
CA ILE A 123 -2.61 -10.09 -15.67
C ILE A 123 -2.47 -8.81 -14.82
N LEU A 124 -3.07 -8.75 -13.62
CA LEU A 124 -2.85 -7.65 -12.68
C LEU A 124 -1.37 -7.45 -12.34
N GLY A 125 -0.57 -8.52 -12.34
CA GLY A 125 0.87 -8.40 -12.14
C GLY A 125 1.54 -7.53 -13.20
N ALA A 126 1.08 -7.56 -14.46
CA ALA A 126 1.59 -6.69 -15.51
C ALA A 126 1.24 -5.21 -15.28
N PHE A 127 0.05 -4.92 -14.77
CA PHE A 127 -0.32 -3.56 -14.39
C PHE A 127 0.52 -3.05 -13.22
N TYR A 128 0.83 -3.90 -12.23
CA TYR A 128 1.76 -3.54 -11.15
C TYR A 128 3.19 -3.32 -11.65
N MET A 129 3.69 -4.13 -12.58
CA MET A 129 5.00 -3.86 -13.20
C MET A 129 5.02 -2.49 -13.88
N ALA A 130 3.97 -2.16 -14.63
CA ALA A 130 3.87 -0.86 -15.30
C ALA A 130 3.78 0.31 -14.29
N ALA A 131 2.99 0.16 -13.23
CA ALA A 131 2.90 1.13 -12.14
C ALA A 131 4.25 1.32 -11.43
N GLY A 132 4.98 0.22 -11.21
CA GLY A 132 6.28 0.26 -10.56
C GLY A 132 7.34 0.95 -11.42
N VAL A 133 7.30 0.78 -12.75
CA VAL A 133 8.13 1.58 -13.67
C VAL A 133 7.74 3.07 -13.61
N ALA A 134 6.45 3.38 -13.53
CA ALA A 134 5.96 4.75 -13.45
C ALA A 134 6.49 5.51 -12.23
N HIS A 135 6.72 4.83 -11.10
CA HIS A 135 7.34 5.44 -9.90
C HIS A 135 8.75 5.99 -10.18
N PHE A 136 9.48 5.47 -11.18
CA PHE A 136 10.80 5.96 -11.55
C PHE A 136 10.75 6.95 -12.72
N THR A 137 9.84 6.75 -13.67
CA THR A 137 9.74 7.63 -14.85
C THR A 137 8.94 8.90 -14.62
N ALA A 138 8.14 8.93 -13.54
CA ALA A 138 7.32 10.07 -13.14
C ALA A 138 7.39 10.29 -11.61
N ALA A 139 8.59 10.14 -11.02
CA ALA A 139 8.82 10.19 -9.58
C ALA A 139 8.18 11.43 -8.92
N ASP A 140 8.44 12.62 -9.46
CA ASP A 140 7.88 13.90 -8.97
C ASP A 140 6.35 13.86 -8.83
N ALA A 141 5.65 13.20 -9.77
CA ALA A 141 4.20 13.09 -9.76
C ALA A 141 3.69 12.17 -8.63
N PHE A 142 4.44 11.12 -8.29
CA PHE A 142 4.12 10.24 -7.16
C PHE A 142 4.52 10.87 -5.82
N GLU A 143 5.63 11.61 -5.78
CA GLU A 143 6.05 12.35 -4.58
C GLU A 143 5.06 13.45 -4.22
N ALA A 144 4.47 14.13 -5.23
CA ALA A 144 3.47 15.16 -5.04
C ALA A 144 2.18 14.67 -4.34
N ILE A 145 1.91 13.36 -4.37
CA ILE A 145 0.76 12.75 -3.69
C ILE A 145 1.14 11.98 -2.41
N TYR A 146 2.41 12.07 -1.99
CA TYR A 146 2.85 11.55 -0.69
C TYR A 146 2.33 12.48 0.43
N PRO A 147 1.61 11.97 1.44
CA PRO A 147 1.10 12.81 2.52
C PRO A 147 2.28 13.38 3.36
N PRO A 148 2.40 14.71 3.51
CA PRO A 148 3.42 15.33 4.35
C PRO A 148 3.33 14.91 5.82
N GLN A 149 4.42 15.14 6.57
CA GLN A 149 4.44 14.89 8.01
C GLN A 149 3.37 15.73 8.73
N GLY A 150 2.62 15.09 9.63
CA GLY A 150 1.52 15.71 10.36
C GLY A 150 0.18 15.71 9.63
N THR A 151 0.09 15.20 8.39
CA THR A 151 -1.18 15.09 7.68
C THR A 151 -2.22 14.32 8.52
N TRP A 152 -3.46 14.83 8.53
CA TRP A 152 -4.58 14.32 9.35
C TRP A 152 -4.32 14.32 10.87
N GLY A 153 -3.25 14.97 11.37
CA GLY A 153 -2.88 15.02 12.78
C GLY A 153 -2.25 13.74 13.35
N PHE A 154 -2.03 12.70 12.54
CA PHE A 154 -1.41 11.45 12.99
C PHE A 154 -0.43 10.81 12.00
N TRP A 155 -0.29 11.37 10.79
CA TRP A 155 0.61 10.82 9.78
C TRP A 155 2.07 11.23 10.03
N TYR A 156 2.82 10.36 10.70
CA TYR A 156 4.24 10.57 11.00
C TYR A 156 5.09 9.38 10.54
N LEU A 157 5.16 9.17 9.22
CA LEU A 157 5.87 8.03 8.63
C LEU A 157 7.36 8.39 8.43
N PRO A 158 8.32 7.66 9.03
CA PRO A 158 9.73 7.98 8.86
C PRO A 158 10.21 7.74 7.43
N GLY A 159 10.95 8.71 6.89
CA GLY A 159 11.46 8.68 5.52
C GLY A 159 11.07 9.93 4.72
N SER A 160 11.59 10.05 3.50
CA SER A 160 11.20 11.06 2.53
C SER A 160 10.17 10.51 1.55
N ALA A 161 9.45 11.40 0.86
CA ALA A 161 8.57 11.03 -0.25
C ALA A 161 9.34 10.21 -1.31
N GLU A 162 10.52 10.72 -1.73
CA GLU A 162 11.45 10.04 -2.65
C GLU A 162 11.75 8.60 -2.22
N PHE A 163 12.12 8.38 -0.96
CA PHE A 163 12.38 7.03 -0.45
C PHE A 163 11.17 6.13 -0.60
N HIS A 164 9.99 6.62 -0.18
CA HIS A 164 8.76 5.83 -0.24
C HIS A 164 8.36 5.48 -1.66
N VAL A 165 8.41 6.45 -2.58
CA VAL A 165 8.11 6.25 -4.01
C VAL A 165 9.08 5.25 -4.63
N ALA A 166 10.38 5.35 -4.33
CA ALA A 166 11.38 4.45 -4.88
C ALA A 166 11.16 2.99 -4.42
N TRP A 167 10.99 2.74 -3.12
CA TRP A 167 10.85 1.35 -2.65
C TRP A 167 9.49 0.75 -3.01
N THR A 168 8.40 1.53 -3.04
CA THR A 168 7.10 1.03 -3.52
C THR A 168 7.19 0.66 -4.99
N GLY A 169 7.88 1.46 -5.81
CA GLY A 169 8.16 1.14 -7.21
C GLY A 169 8.89 -0.20 -7.39
N VAL A 170 9.95 -0.45 -6.60
CA VAL A 170 10.64 -1.76 -6.59
C VAL A 170 9.70 -2.89 -6.18
N ALA A 171 8.89 -2.69 -5.13
CA ALA A 171 7.96 -3.69 -4.63
C ALA A 171 6.86 -4.04 -5.65
N GLU A 172 6.36 -3.05 -6.39
CA GLU A 172 5.40 -3.23 -7.47
C GLU A 172 6.00 -4.00 -8.65
N ILE A 173 7.24 -3.69 -9.07
CA ILE A 173 7.93 -4.44 -10.12
C ILE A 173 8.17 -5.88 -9.69
N ALA A 174 8.70 -6.09 -8.48
CA ALA A 174 9.01 -7.43 -7.97
C ALA A 174 7.75 -8.28 -7.79
N GLY A 175 6.74 -7.75 -7.09
CA GLY A 175 5.46 -8.42 -6.89
C GLY A 175 4.69 -8.61 -8.20
N GLY A 176 4.69 -7.63 -9.08
CA GLY A 176 4.06 -7.70 -10.39
C GLY A 176 4.68 -8.78 -11.28
N SER A 177 6.02 -8.82 -11.33
CA SER A 177 6.78 -9.84 -12.06
C SER A 177 6.53 -11.24 -11.50
N GLY A 178 6.59 -11.39 -10.17
CA GLY A 178 6.38 -12.67 -9.50
C GLY A 178 4.95 -13.19 -9.71
N LEU A 179 3.94 -12.32 -9.69
CA LEU A 179 2.56 -12.71 -9.99
C LEU A 179 2.38 -13.09 -11.47
N PHE A 180 2.79 -12.21 -12.39
CA PHE A 180 2.53 -12.40 -13.82
C PHE A 180 3.41 -13.48 -14.43
N LEU A 181 4.74 -13.32 -14.38
CA LEU A 181 5.70 -14.25 -14.97
C LEU A 181 5.72 -15.59 -14.23
N GLY A 182 5.57 -15.56 -12.91
CA GLY A 182 5.46 -16.79 -12.13
C GLY A 182 4.21 -17.61 -12.49
N SER A 183 3.05 -16.96 -12.69
CA SER A 183 1.84 -17.66 -13.15
C SER A 183 1.99 -18.19 -14.57
N LEU A 184 2.64 -17.43 -15.46
CA LEU A 184 2.92 -17.87 -16.82
C LEU A 184 3.82 -19.12 -16.81
N LEU A 185 4.87 -19.11 -15.98
CA LEU A 185 5.77 -20.26 -15.81
C LEU A 185 5.03 -21.50 -15.29
N LEU A 186 4.14 -21.33 -14.29
CA LEU A 186 3.31 -22.44 -13.80
C LEU A 186 2.40 -23.01 -14.90
N GLY A 187 1.78 -22.14 -15.70
CA GLY A 187 0.96 -22.56 -16.83
C GLY A 187 1.73 -23.35 -17.88
N LEU A 188 2.94 -22.90 -18.22
CA LEU A 188 3.84 -23.59 -19.15
C LEU A 188 4.31 -24.94 -18.58
N ALA A 189 4.73 -24.97 -17.32
CA ALA A 189 5.14 -26.21 -16.67
C ALA A 189 4.02 -27.25 -16.66
N GLY A 190 2.77 -26.84 -16.41
CA GLY A 190 1.60 -27.72 -16.53
C GLY A 190 1.37 -28.23 -17.96
N ALA A 191 1.58 -27.38 -18.98
CA ALA A 191 1.42 -27.78 -20.38
C ALA A 191 2.50 -28.77 -20.86
N PHE A 192 3.71 -28.69 -20.32
CA PHE A 192 4.85 -29.54 -20.68
C PHE A 192 5.18 -30.64 -19.66
N ASN A 193 4.34 -30.82 -18.63
CA ASN A 193 4.56 -31.76 -17.51
C ASN A 193 5.92 -31.58 -16.81
N TRP A 194 6.36 -30.34 -16.62
CA TRP A 194 7.56 -30.02 -15.87
C TRP A 194 7.29 -29.97 -14.36
N GLU A 195 8.13 -30.66 -13.60
CA GLU A 195 8.11 -30.56 -12.14
C GLU A 195 8.89 -29.34 -11.68
N LEU A 196 8.18 -28.33 -11.18
CA LEU A 196 8.80 -27.14 -10.60
C LEU A 196 9.10 -27.33 -9.10
N PRO A 197 10.28 -26.88 -8.62
CA PRO A 197 10.57 -26.79 -7.21
C PRO A 197 9.46 -26.06 -6.43
N ALA A 198 9.18 -26.51 -5.20
CA ALA A 198 8.09 -25.97 -4.37
C ALA A 198 8.18 -24.45 -4.15
N VAL A 199 9.39 -23.91 -4.09
CA VAL A 199 9.65 -22.47 -3.98
C VAL A 199 9.09 -21.73 -5.20
N LEU A 200 9.40 -22.18 -6.43
CA LEU A 200 8.92 -21.56 -7.66
C LEU A 200 7.40 -21.62 -7.79
N ARG A 201 6.79 -22.73 -7.35
CA ARG A 201 5.32 -22.88 -7.33
C ARG A 201 4.63 -21.88 -6.39
N SER A 202 5.32 -21.43 -5.35
CA SER A 202 4.77 -20.51 -4.34
C SER A 202 4.91 -19.03 -4.73
N ILE A 203 5.79 -18.70 -5.68
CA ILE A 203 6.10 -17.31 -6.06
C ILE A 203 4.84 -16.51 -6.42
N PRO A 204 3.92 -16.97 -7.28
CA PRO A 204 2.77 -16.15 -7.66
C PRO A 204 1.85 -15.84 -6.49
N ALA A 205 1.62 -16.82 -5.62
CA ALA A 205 0.77 -16.65 -4.45
C ALA A 205 1.38 -15.66 -3.45
N LEU A 206 2.68 -15.79 -3.16
CA LEU A 206 3.39 -14.87 -2.28
C LEU A 206 3.48 -13.47 -2.87
N SER A 207 3.63 -13.36 -4.18
CA SER A 207 3.63 -12.09 -4.89
C SER A 207 2.26 -11.40 -4.83
N ALA A 208 1.17 -12.15 -5.00
CA ALA A 208 -0.18 -11.61 -4.82
C ALA A 208 -0.42 -11.11 -3.39
N LEU A 209 0.08 -11.83 -2.38
CA LEU A 209 0.01 -11.39 -0.98
C LEU A 209 0.86 -10.13 -0.73
N GLY A 210 2.07 -10.08 -1.28
CA GLY A 210 2.94 -8.90 -1.20
C GLY A 210 2.31 -7.68 -1.83
N LEU A 211 1.75 -7.82 -3.04
CA LEU A 211 0.99 -6.78 -3.72
C LEU A 211 -0.25 -6.37 -2.93
N PHE A 212 -0.99 -7.30 -2.32
CA PHE A 212 -2.13 -6.99 -1.47
C PHE A 212 -1.71 -6.10 -0.28
N ALA A 213 -0.63 -6.46 0.40
CA ALA A 213 -0.09 -5.66 1.51
C ALA A 213 0.43 -4.29 1.03
N LEU A 214 1.08 -4.26 -0.13
CA LEU A 214 1.57 -3.04 -0.74
C LEU A 214 0.42 -2.09 -1.10
N THR A 215 -0.68 -2.58 -1.69
CA THR A 215 -1.86 -1.75 -1.99
C THR A 215 -2.39 -1.06 -0.73
N TRP A 216 -2.45 -1.79 0.40
CA TRP A 216 -2.81 -1.20 1.68
C TRP A 216 -1.82 -0.13 2.13
N ALA A 217 -0.52 -0.41 2.03
CA ALA A 217 0.53 0.53 2.43
C ALA A 217 0.51 1.83 1.62
N VAL A 218 0.17 1.78 0.33
CA VAL A 218 0.10 2.97 -0.55
C VAL A 218 -1.29 3.63 -0.58
N THR A 219 -2.31 3.02 0.04
CA THR A 219 -3.67 3.59 0.12
C THR A 219 -3.73 5.01 0.67
N PRO A 220 -2.93 5.38 1.69
CA PRO A 220 -2.90 6.74 2.21
C PRO A 220 -2.63 7.81 1.14
N ALA A 221 -1.83 7.53 0.11
CA ALA A 221 -1.62 8.48 -1.00
C ALA A 221 -2.93 8.74 -1.78
N ASN A 222 -3.72 7.69 -2.05
CA ASN A 222 -5.03 7.84 -2.70
C ASN A 222 -6.02 8.65 -1.84
N ILE A 223 -5.98 8.46 -0.52
CA ILE A 223 -6.82 9.22 0.42
C ILE A 223 -6.34 10.67 0.53
N TYR A 224 -5.03 10.92 0.45
CA TYR A 224 -4.46 12.26 0.47
C TYR A 224 -4.89 13.07 -0.75
N MET A 225 -4.86 12.47 -1.94
CA MET A 225 -5.42 13.11 -3.15
C MET A 225 -6.88 13.52 -2.96
N TYR A 226 -7.70 12.68 -2.32
CA TYR A 226 -9.10 13.01 -2.04
C TYR A 226 -9.25 14.12 -0.99
N THR A 227 -8.54 14.00 0.14
CA THR A 227 -8.72 14.88 1.31
C THR A 227 -8.08 16.25 1.12
N HIS A 228 -6.95 16.32 0.43
CA HIS A 228 -6.14 17.53 0.25
C HIS A 228 -6.06 18.01 -1.20
N GLY A 229 -6.73 17.33 -2.14
CA GLY A 229 -6.71 17.73 -3.54
C GLY A 229 -5.33 17.58 -4.19
N ALA A 230 -4.45 16.75 -3.61
CA ALA A 230 -3.12 16.50 -4.15
C ALA A 230 -3.20 15.84 -5.53
N GLN A 231 -2.25 16.19 -6.38
CA GLN A 231 -2.29 15.87 -7.81
C GLN A 231 -1.00 15.22 -8.26
N MET A 232 -1.13 14.35 -9.25
CA MET A 232 0.02 13.78 -9.95
C MET A 232 0.33 14.68 -11.14
N ILE A 233 1.13 15.72 -10.92
CA ILE A 233 1.48 16.73 -11.94
C ILE A 233 2.04 16.02 -13.17
N GLY A 234 1.53 16.35 -14.35
CA GLY A 234 1.90 15.72 -15.63
C GLY A 234 1.21 14.37 -15.92
N LEU A 235 0.44 13.83 -14.98
CA LEU A 235 -0.35 12.59 -15.15
C LEU A 235 -1.86 12.82 -15.03
N THR A 236 -2.30 13.85 -14.30
CA THR A 236 -3.71 14.25 -14.22
C THR A 236 -4.11 15.16 -15.39
N PRO A 237 -5.29 14.95 -16.02
CA PRO A 237 -5.74 15.82 -17.11
C PRO A 237 -5.80 17.29 -16.69
N GLY A 238 -4.97 18.12 -17.34
CA GLY A 238 -4.91 19.57 -17.11
C GLY A 238 -4.36 19.99 -15.74
N ASP A 239 -3.67 19.09 -15.03
CA ASP A 239 -3.12 19.35 -13.69
C ASP A 239 -4.17 19.98 -12.77
N GLN A 240 -5.34 19.36 -12.74
CA GLN A 240 -6.46 19.72 -11.88
C GLN A 240 -6.72 18.61 -10.85
N PRO A 241 -7.28 18.96 -9.67
CA PRO A 241 -7.72 17.96 -8.72
C PRO A 241 -8.70 16.98 -9.37
N ILE A 242 -8.60 15.71 -9.01
CA ILE A 242 -9.53 14.69 -9.49
C ILE A 242 -10.92 15.00 -8.91
N PRO A 243 -11.99 15.04 -9.73
CA PRO A 243 -13.34 15.23 -9.24
C PRO A 243 -13.73 14.18 -8.19
N VAL A 244 -14.55 14.59 -7.21
CA VAL A 244 -14.92 13.77 -6.04
C VAL A 244 -15.54 12.42 -6.43
N GLU A 245 -16.34 12.41 -7.50
CA GLU A 245 -16.97 11.20 -8.03
C GLU A 245 -15.95 10.15 -8.50
N PHE A 246 -14.82 10.57 -9.06
CA PHE A 246 -13.78 9.64 -9.50
C PHE A 246 -13.00 9.04 -8.33
N HIS A 247 -12.95 9.69 -7.17
CA HIS A 247 -12.40 9.08 -5.96
C HIS A 247 -13.25 7.91 -5.46
N ALA A 248 -14.58 7.99 -5.59
CA ALA A 248 -15.47 6.86 -5.26
C ALA A 248 -15.22 5.67 -6.20
N VAL A 249 -15.07 5.93 -7.50
CA VAL A 249 -14.71 4.89 -8.48
C VAL A 249 -13.36 4.25 -8.14
N ARG A 250 -12.34 5.06 -7.82
CA ARG A 250 -11.03 4.55 -7.39
C ARG A 250 -11.14 3.67 -6.15
N GLY A 251 -11.91 4.09 -5.15
CA GLY A 251 -12.17 3.29 -3.94
C GLY A 251 -12.81 1.93 -4.25
N LEU A 252 -13.81 1.91 -5.14
CA LEU A 252 -14.45 0.66 -5.58
C LEU A 252 -13.48 -0.25 -6.34
N LEU A 253 -12.72 0.30 -7.28
CA LEU A 253 -11.70 -0.45 -8.00
C LEU A 253 -10.63 -1.01 -7.06
N GLN A 254 -10.28 -0.28 -6.01
CA GLN A 254 -9.33 -0.73 -5.00
C GLN A 254 -9.90 -1.90 -4.16
N VAL A 255 -11.19 -1.89 -3.83
CA VAL A 255 -11.88 -3.05 -3.23
C VAL A 255 -11.76 -4.28 -4.14
N VAL A 256 -12.01 -4.11 -5.45
CA VAL A 256 -11.91 -5.18 -6.45
C VAL A 256 -10.48 -5.70 -6.57
N LEU A 257 -9.51 -4.81 -6.65
CA LEU A 257 -8.08 -5.12 -6.75
C LEU A 257 -7.60 -5.94 -5.54
N LEU A 258 -7.86 -5.44 -4.33
CA LEU A 258 -7.55 -6.14 -3.08
C LEU A 258 -8.25 -7.50 -3.01
N GLY A 259 -9.52 -7.56 -3.46
CA GLY A 259 -10.28 -8.80 -3.46
C GLY A 259 -9.72 -9.85 -4.40
N ILE A 260 -9.29 -9.46 -5.60
CA ILE A 260 -8.65 -10.36 -6.56
C ILE A 260 -7.30 -10.86 -6.04
N LEU A 261 -6.44 -9.97 -5.52
CA LEU A 261 -5.13 -10.35 -4.98
C LEU A 261 -5.25 -11.33 -3.80
N TRP A 262 -6.15 -11.02 -2.86
CA TRP A 262 -6.42 -11.90 -1.72
C TRP A 262 -7.04 -13.23 -2.16
N GLY A 263 -7.98 -13.19 -3.11
CA GLY A 263 -8.61 -14.37 -3.68
C GLY A 263 -7.60 -15.29 -4.36
N TYR A 264 -6.65 -14.73 -5.12
CA TYR A 264 -5.59 -15.47 -5.79
C TYR A 264 -4.70 -16.20 -4.77
N TYR A 265 -4.18 -15.45 -3.78
CA TYR A 265 -3.36 -16.02 -2.71
C TYR A 265 -4.09 -17.13 -1.94
N SER A 266 -5.36 -16.90 -1.59
CA SER A 266 -6.16 -17.86 -0.83
C SER A 266 -6.39 -19.16 -1.59
N ALA A 267 -6.70 -19.08 -2.89
CA ALA A 267 -6.92 -20.26 -3.73
C ALA A 267 -5.65 -21.13 -3.84
N ALA A 268 -4.49 -20.51 -4.11
CA ALA A 268 -3.22 -21.25 -4.20
C ALA A 268 -2.85 -21.98 -2.90
N ARG A 269 -3.23 -21.40 -1.74
CA ARG A 269 -3.02 -22.04 -0.43
C ARG A 269 -3.92 -23.24 -0.18
N GLU A 270 -5.14 -23.23 -0.70
CA GLU A 270 -6.07 -24.36 -0.59
C GLU A 270 -5.57 -25.55 -1.41
N GLU A 271 -5.12 -25.31 -2.64
CA GLU A 271 -4.53 -26.34 -3.51
C GLU A 271 -3.30 -27.01 -2.88
N THR A 272 -2.45 -26.24 -2.18
CA THR A 272 -1.27 -26.79 -1.49
C THR A 272 -1.62 -27.65 -0.27
N ARG A 273 -2.80 -27.46 0.33
CA ARG A 273 -3.24 -28.26 1.51
C ARG A 273 -3.90 -29.59 1.13
N GLU A 274 -4.39 -29.69 -0.10
CA GLU A 274 -5.08 -30.87 -0.60
C GLU A 274 -4.15 -31.86 -1.33
N ALA A 275 -2.94 -31.40 -1.69
CA ALA A 275 -1.86 -32.21 -2.26
C ALA A 275 -0.98 -32.85 -1.18
#